data_AF-A0AA43QFY0-F1
#
_entry.id   AF-A0AA43QFY0-F1
#
_cell.length_a   1.000
_cell.length_b   1.000
_cell.length_c   1.000
_cell.angle_alpha   90.00
_cell.angle_beta   90.00
_cell.angle_gamma   90.00
#
_symmetry.space_group_name_H-M   'P 1'
#
loop_
_entity.id
_entity.type
_entity.pdbx_description
1 polymer ?
#
loop_
_entity_poly.entity_id
_entity_poly.type
_entity_poly.pdbx_seq_one_letter_code
_entity_poly.pdbx_strand_id
1 'polypeptide(L)'
;MSTVTGTSLQTSYPPILPKAFSDNQPETIRLFPLSNYTFGTKETQPEEDPSVLARLKRLEEHYEQHGMRRTCEGILVCHEHNHPHILMLQIANAFFKL
;
A
#
# COMPACT_ATOMS: atom_id res chain seq x y z
N MET A 1 -25.53 -17.94 -3.56
CA MET A 1 -26.72 -17.96 -4.42
C MET A 1 -27.95 -17.79 -3.53
N SER A 2 -28.39 -16.55 -3.28
CA SER A 2 -29.62 -16.29 -2.50
C SER A 2 -30.76 -16.00 -3.49
N THR A 3 -31.63 -16.98 -3.71
CA THR A 3 -32.80 -16.87 -4.58
C THR A 3 -33.96 -16.29 -3.79
N VAL A 4 -33.97 -14.97 -3.64
CA VAL A 4 -35.17 -14.23 -3.22
C VAL A 4 -36.08 -14.12 -4.44
N THR A 5 -37.30 -14.63 -4.34
CA THR A 5 -38.30 -14.59 -5.43
C THR A 5 -38.71 -13.14 -5.71
N GLY A 6 -38.76 -12.75 -6.99
CA GLY A 6 -38.98 -11.36 -7.43
C GLY A 6 -40.26 -10.70 -6.92
N THR A 7 -41.22 -11.50 -6.43
CA THR A 7 -42.46 -11.06 -5.80
C THR A 7 -42.30 -10.54 -4.36
N SER A 8 -41.16 -10.76 -3.72
CA SER A 8 -40.88 -10.31 -2.34
C SER A 8 -40.02 -9.04 -2.26
N LEU A 9 -39.69 -8.44 -3.41
CA LEU A 9 -38.97 -7.17 -3.47
C LEU A 9 -39.89 -6.02 -3.05
N GLN A 10 -39.68 -5.47 -1.85
CA GLN A 10 -40.40 -4.30 -1.35
C GLN A 10 -39.96 -3.00 -2.03
N THR A 11 -38.84 -3.01 -2.77
CA THR A 11 -38.30 -1.83 -3.46
C THR A 11 -38.56 -1.95 -4.97
N SER A 12 -39.12 -0.88 -5.57
CA SER A 12 -39.24 -0.77 -7.03
C SER A 12 -37.88 -0.62 -7.73
N TYR A 13 -36.83 -0.32 -6.97
CA TYR A 13 -35.47 -0.20 -7.47
C TYR A 13 -34.74 -1.53 -7.27
N PRO A 14 -34.15 -2.09 -8.33
CA PRO A 14 -33.26 -3.23 -8.18
C PRO A 14 -32.03 -2.84 -7.34
N PRO A 15 -31.41 -3.80 -6.63
CA PRO A 15 -30.17 -3.52 -5.90
C PRO A 15 -29.07 -3.09 -6.87
N ILE A 16 -28.29 -2.07 -6.50
CA ILE A 16 -27.09 -1.69 -7.24
C ILE A 16 -26.11 -2.86 -7.12
N LEU A 17 -25.92 -3.60 -8.21
CA LEU A 17 -24.92 -4.66 -8.25
C LEU A 17 -23.53 -4.00 -8.19
N PRO A 18 -22.63 -4.46 -7.30
CA PRO A 18 -21.26 -4.02 -7.33
C PRO A 18 -20.68 -4.38 -8.69
N LYS A 19 -19.85 -3.48 -9.22
CA LYS A 19 -19.03 -3.73 -10.40
C LYS A 19 -18.24 -5.04 -10.24
N ALA A 20 -17.97 -5.73 -11.33
CA ALA A 20 -17.14 -6.94 -11.29
C ALA A 20 -15.74 -6.59 -10.77
N PHE A 21 -15.01 -7.57 -10.22
CA PHE A 21 -13.66 -7.37 -9.70
C PHE A 21 -12.72 -6.67 -10.70
N SER A 22 -12.85 -7.02 -11.99
CA SER A 22 -12.04 -6.47 -13.07
C SER A 22 -12.41 -5.04 -13.47
N ASP A 23 -13.62 -4.58 -13.17
CA ASP A 23 -14.13 -3.27 -13.58
C ASP A 23 -13.57 -2.11 -12.73
N ASN A 24 -12.86 -2.43 -11.64
CA ASN A 24 -12.13 -1.45 -10.81
C ASN A 24 -10.61 -1.59 -10.94
N GLN A 25 -10.13 -2.41 -11.89
CA GLN A 25 -8.69 -2.55 -12.11
C GLN A 25 -8.15 -1.23 -12.71
N PRO A 26 -7.04 -0.70 -12.19
CA PRO A 26 -6.38 0.44 -12.81
C PRO A 26 -5.87 0.08 -14.21
N GLU A 27 -5.58 1.09 -15.02
CA GLU A 27 -4.99 0.90 -16.34
C GLU A 27 -3.70 0.06 -16.27
N THR A 28 -3.41 -0.66 -17.35
CA THR A 28 -2.20 -1.48 -17.50
C THR A 28 -0.95 -0.66 -17.19
N ILE A 29 -0.17 -1.10 -16.21
CA ILE A 29 1.07 -0.44 -15.79
C ILE A 29 2.24 -1.02 -16.60
N ARG A 30 3.03 -0.14 -17.21
CA ARG A 30 4.26 -0.54 -17.90
C ARG A 30 5.40 -0.64 -16.90
N LEU A 31 6.09 -1.77 -16.90
CA LEU A 31 7.29 -2.01 -16.10
C LEU A 31 8.53 -1.91 -17.01
N PHE A 32 9.64 -1.49 -16.44
CA PHE A 32 10.93 -1.46 -17.12
C PHE A 32 11.94 -2.40 -16.44
N PRO A 33 12.96 -2.89 -17.17
CA PRO A 33 14.00 -3.75 -16.62
C PRO A 33 14.70 -3.10 -15.44
N LEU A 34 15.08 -3.88 -14.42
CA LEU A 34 15.89 -3.40 -13.29
C LEU A 34 17.18 -2.71 -13.75
N SER A 35 17.79 -3.20 -14.85
CA SER A 35 19.00 -2.61 -15.44
C SER A 35 18.84 -1.18 -15.97
N ASN A 36 17.61 -0.67 -16.12
CA ASN A 36 17.37 0.72 -16.50
C ASN A 36 17.56 1.71 -15.34
N TYR A 37 17.71 1.22 -14.12
CA TYR A 37 17.83 2.03 -12.91
C TYR A 37 19.23 1.93 -12.33
N THR A 38 19.76 3.05 -11.84
CA THR A 38 21.06 3.12 -11.15
C THR A 38 20.86 3.45 -9.68
N PHE A 39 21.61 2.78 -8.82
CA PHE A 39 21.55 2.98 -7.36
C PHE A 39 22.80 3.71 -6.89
N GLY A 40 22.63 4.99 -6.55
CA GLY A 40 23.68 5.80 -5.94
C GLY A 40 23.69 5.69 -4.42
N THR A 41 24.82 6.04 -3.82
CA THR A 41 24.94 6.21 -2.37
C THR A 41 24.83 7.69 -1.99
N LYS A 42 24.13 7.97 -0.89
CA LYS A 42 24.02 9.29 -0.27
C LYS A 42 24.43 9.20 1.20
N GLU A 43 24.45 10.34 1.89
CA GLU A 43 24.67 10.37 3.33
C GLU A 43 23.64 9.50 4.08
N THR A 44 24.09 8.86 5.15
CA THR A 44 23.26 7.97 5.97
C THR A 44 22.13 8.75 6.64
N GLN A 45 20.89 8.29 6.44
CA GLN A 45 19.73 8.85 7.13
C GLN A 45 19.60 8.21 8.52
N PRO A 46 19.63 8.99 9.61
CA PRO A 46 19.41 8.43 10.95
C PRO A 46 17.99 7.91 11.09
N GLU A 47 17.82 6.85 11.88
CA GLU A 47 16.48 6.39 12.27
C GLU A 47 15.78 7.45 13.11
N GLU A 48 14.48 7.65 12.89
CA GLU A 48 13.68 8.65 13.62
C GLU A 48 13.64 8.36 15.12
N ASP A 49 13.62 7.09 15.50
CA ASP A 49 13.44 6.66 16.88
C ASP A 49 14.53 5.65 17.27
N PRO A 50 15.25 5.85 18.40
CA PRO A 50 16.35 4.98 18.82
C PRO A 50 15.88 3.62 19.35
N SER A 51 14.58 3.46 19.60
CA SER A 51 13.98 2.20 20.04
C SER A 51 12.50 2.15 19.72
N VAL A 52 11.94 0.94 19.74
CA VAL A 52 10.50 0.72 19.59
C VAL A 52 9.70 1.46 20.67
N LEU A 53 10.21 1.53 21.91
CA LEU A 53 9.52 2.21 23.00
C LEU A 53 9.46 3.73 22.79
N ALA A 54 10.56 4.32 22.33
CA ALA A 54 10.59 5.74 21.96
C ALA A 54 9.61 6.05 20.82
N ARG A 55 9.54 5.16 19.82
CA ARG A 55 8.59 5.27 18.70
C ARG A 55 7.14 5.25 19.18
N LEU A 56 6.77 4.32 20.05
CA LEU A 56 5.40 4.21 20.57
C LEU A 56 5.03 5.44 21.41
N LYS A 57 5.92 5.90 22.28
CA LYS A 57 5.71 7.11 23.08
C LYS A 57 5.49 8.34 22.21
N ARG A 58 6.30 8.53 21.17
CA ARG A 58 6.13 9.63 20.20
C ARG A 58 4.79 9.54 19.46
N LEU A 59 4.36 8.34 19.07
CA LEU A 59 3.06 8.14 18.40
C LEU A 59 1.88 8.48 19.31
N GLU A 60 1.97 8.12 20.59
CA GLU A 60 0.98 8.45 21.62
C GLU A 60 0.87 9.97 21.83
N GLU A 61 2.01 10.64 22.12
CA GLU A 61 2.05 12.09 22.32
C GLU A 61 1.55 12.87 21.08
N HIS A 62 1.91 12.41 19.89
CA HIS A 62 1.46 13.03 18.65
C HIS A 62 -0.05 12.82 18.42
N TYR A 63 -0.60 11.68 18.85
CA TYR A 63 -2.03 11.41 18.75
C TYR A 63 -2.85 12.30 19.68
N GLU A 64 -2.38 12.53 20.91
CA GLU A 64 -3.06 13.43 21.85
C GLU A 64 -3.15 14.86 21.32
N GLN A 65 -2.10 15.33 20.63
CA GLN A 65 -2.02 16.70 20.14
C GLN A 65 -2.67 16.91 18.77
N HIS A 66 -2.57 15.92 17.86
CA HIS A 66 -2.91 16.08 16.44
C HIS A 66 -3.94 15.05 15.93
N GLY A 67 -4.35 14.10 16.77
CA GLY A 67 -5.22 12.98 16.40
C GLY A 67 -4.53 11.94 15.52
N MET A 68 -5.32 11.24 14.70
CA MET A 68 -4.85 10.10 13.91
C MET A 68 -3.74 10.48 12.92
N ARG A 69 -2.60 9.79 13.00
CA ARG A 69 -1.49 9.95 12.05
C ARG A 69 -1.92 9.48 10.66
N ARG A 70 -1.59 10.26 9.63
CA ARG A 70 -1.75 9.88 8.22
C ARG A 70 -0.39 9.60 7.61
N THR A 71 -0.22 8.43 7.00
CA THR A 71 1.01 8.01 6.31
C THR A 71 0.68 7.57 4.89
N CYS A 72 1.57 7.84 3.95
CA CYS A 72 1.54 7.25 2.63
C CYS A 72 2.85 6.50 2.38
N GLU A 73 2.76 5.40 1.66
CA GLU A 73 3.90 4.59 1.23
C GLU A 73 3.84 4.46 -0.29
N GLY A 74 5.00 4.48 -0.93
CA GLY A 74 5.12 4.38 -2.38
C GLY A 74 5.55 2.98 -2.79
N ILE A 75 4.85 2.36 -3.73
CA ILE A 75 5.26 1.07 -4.30
C ILE A 75 5.93 1.35 -5.64
N LEU A 76 7.23 1.10 -5.70
CA LEU A 76 7.99 1.15 -6.95
C LEU A 76 8.15 -0.27 -7.50
N VAL A 77 7.78 -0.46 -8.76
CA VAL A 77 7.80 -1.76 -9.42
C VAL A 77 8.69 -1.70 -10.65
N CYS A 78 9.57 -2.69 -10.80
CA CYS A 78 10.35 -2.95 -12.01
C CYS A 78 10.18 -4.42 -12.42
N HIS A 79 10.87 -4.88 -13.46
CA HIS A 79 10.91 -6.30 -13.78
C HIS A 79 12.33 -6.80 -14.04
N GLU A 80 12.53 -8.10 -13.82
CA GLU A 80 13.71 -8.83 -14.26
C GLU A 80 13.22 -10.18 -14.76
N HIS A 81 13.67 -10.62 -15.94
CA HIS A 81 13.21 -11.88 -16.58
C HIS A 81 11.67 -12.01 -16.67
N ASN A 82 10.97 -10.92 -17.00
CA ASN A 82 9.50 -10.82 -17.03
C ASN A 82 8.79 -11.09 -15.69
N HIS A 83 9.54 -11.08 -14.58
CA HIS A 83 8.99 -11.18 -13.23
C HIS A 83 8.95 -9.78 -12.59
N PRO A 84 7.80 -9.31 -12.10
CA PRO A 84 7.71 -8.04 -11.40
C PRO A 84 8.44 -8.10 -10.05
N HIS A 85 9.10 -7.01 -9.68
CA HIS A 85 9.84 -6.86 -8.42
C HIS A 85 9.45 -5.54 -7.76
N ILE A 86 9.29 -5.55 -6.44
CA ILE A 86 9.05 -4.35 -5.62
C ILE A 86 10.39 -3.88 -5.06
N LEU A 87 10.68 -2.58 -5.22
CA LEU A 87 11.84 -1.98 -4.58
C LEU A 87 11.52 -1.70 -3.12
N MET A 88 12.38 -2.16 -2.21
CA MET A 88 12.25 -1.95 -0.77
C MET A 88 13.52 -1.32 -0.21
N LEU A 89 13.37 -0.53 0.85
CA LEU A 89 14.49 -0.01 1.62
C LEU A 89 14.86 -1.03 2.70
N GLN A 90 16.03 -1.66 2.54
CA GLN A 90 16.58 -2.53 3.56
C GLN A 90 17.29 -1.69 4.63
N ILE A 91 16.91 -1.93 5.88
CA ILE A 91 17.49 -1.31 7.07
C ILE A 91 18.06 -2.45 7.92
N ALA A 92 19.36 -2.39 8.21
CA ALA A 92 20.09 -3.50 8.81
C ALA A 92 19.90 -4.83 8.03
N ASN A 93 19.85 -5.98 8.70
CA ASN A 93 19.87 -7.29 8.05
C ASN A 93 18.50 -7.92 7.79
N ALA A 94 17.45 -7.50 8.48
CA ALA A 94 16.14 -8.17 8.43
C ALA A 94 14.94 -7.21 8.47
N PHE A 95 15.16 -5.90 8.43
CA PHE A 95 14.09 -4.92 8.46
C PHE A 95 13.95 -4.28 7.08
N PHE A 96 12.73 -4.28 6.54
CA PHE A 96 12.41 -3.73 5.22
C PHE A 96 11.28 -2.73 5.36
N LYS A 97 11.38 -1.62 4.63
CA LYS A 97 10.38 -0.57 4.59
C LYS A 97 10.03 -0.20 3.14
N LEU A 98 8.79 0.23 2.94
CA LEU A 98 8.32 0.90 1.72
C LEU A 98 8.64 2.40 1.74
#